data_AF-A0A0P9I249-F1
#
_entry.id   AF-A0A0P9I249-F1
#
_cell.length_a   1.000
_cell.length_b   1.000
_cell.length_c   1.000
_cell.angle_alpha   90.00
_cell.angle_beta   90.00
_cell.angle_gamma   90.00
#
_symmetry.space_group_name_H-M   'P 1'
#
loop_
_entity.id
_entity.type
_entity.pdbx_description
1 polymer ?
#
loop_
_entity_poly.entity_id
_entity_poly.type
_entity_poly.pdbx_seq_one_letter_code
_entity_poly.pdbx_strand_id
1 'polypeptide(L)'
;MARYDGAWVYASFIMPNGEPGILLLTVWMWDNATRWFAGSLAIERISGAGALLIGVETAADIAYIKTKVDTITTKLSDLDAKIVAIKDGVAVIDTKLGTMTATLSAINATLTQLIVGTKGDILAKIDTAVGTITAKFSDLDAKITKVSGDLVTISTKIGDVTTTLGDIKAKVVAIDGSVATINTDVGVIKGTVSKIDGTTATIKTDAGDMKVKLDELSRVTVGVPLFIYVITALSLIAAIFAIIAVVMIHRRMPA
;
A
#
# COMPACT_ATOMS: atom_id res chain seq x y z
N MET A 1 46.34 9.70 -42.73
CA MET A 1 47.45 10.28 -43.55
C MET A 1 48.22 9.11 -44.12
N ALA A 2 48.55 9.11 -45.42
CA ALA A 2 49.25 8.00 -46.05
C ALA A 2 50.75 8.32 -46.25
N ARG A 3 51.63 7.36 -46.01
CA ARG A 3 53.09 7.45 -46.20
C ARG A 3 53.57 6.28 -47.06
N TYR A 4 54.48 6.55 -47.99
CA TYR A 4 55.16 5.55 -48.79
C TYR A 4 56.66 5.54 -48.46
N ASP A 5 57.28 4.36 -48.37
CA ASP A 5 58.70 4.21 -48.03
C ASP A 5 59.56 3.57 -49.14
N GLY A 6 58.98 3.36 -50.33
CA GLY A 6 59.65 2.68 -51.45
C GLY A 6 59.20 1.23 -51.64
N ALA A 7 58.58 0.59 -50.63
CA ALA A 7 58.06 -0.77 -50.73
C ALA A 7 56.59 -0.87 -50.28
N TRP A 8 56.21 -0.15 -49.23
CA TRP A 8 54.89 -0.24 -48.60
C TRP A 8 54.20 1.11 -48.51
N VAL A 9 52.87 1.07 -48.65
CA VAL A 9 52.00 2.22 -48.33
C VAL A 9 51.39 1.99 -46.96
N TYR A 10 51.67 2.91 -46.05
CA TYR A 10 51.07 2.96 -44.73
C TYR A 10 49.93 3.97 -44.76
N ALA A 11 48.71 3.55 -44.43
CA ALA A 11 47.57 4.44 -44.29
C ALA A 11 46.85 4.16 -42.97
N SER A 12 46.44 5.23 -42.30
CA SER A 12 45.53 5.17 -41.15
C SER A 12 44.26 5.95 -41.45
N PHE A 13 43.14 5.41 -40.99
CA PHE A 13 41.83 6.03 -41.05
C PHE A 13 41.10 5.78 -39.73
N ILE A 14 40.18 6.69 -39.38
CA ILE A 14 39.25 6.47 -38.27
C ILE A 14 38.17 5.53 -38.78
N MET A 15 37.92 4.43 -38.06
CA MET A 15 36.88 3.48 -38.45
C MET A 15 35.50 4.18 -38.41
N PRO A 16 34.75 4.24 -39.53
CA PRO A 16 33.46 4.94 -39.57
C PRO A 16 32.40 4.17 -38.75
N ASN A 17 31.46 4.86 -38.10
CA ASN A 17 30.33 4.21 -37.42
C ASN A 17 29.27 3.67 -38.41
N GLY A 18 28.44 2.70 -38.00
CA GLY A 18 27.43 2.05 -38.87
C GLY A 18 27.19 0.56 -38.59
N GLU A 19 26.24 -0.02 -39.32
CA GLU A 19 25.83 -1.43 -39.22
C GLU A 19 26.95 -2.42 -39.61
N PRO A 20 26.86 -3.70 -39.21
CA PRO A 20 27.73 -4.76 -39.69
C PRO A 20 27.78 -4.81 -41.21
N GLY A 21 28.97 -5.01 -41.76
CA GLY A 21 29.16 -4.98 -43.21
C GLY A 21 30.62 -4.86 -43.61
N ILE A 22 30.88 -5.10 -44.89
CA ILE A 22 32.21 -5.01 -45.46
C ILE A 22 32.52 -3.55 -45.78
N LEU A 23 33.58 -3.02 -45.16
CA LEU A 23 34.20 -1.77 -45.56
C LEU A 23 35.31 -2.09 -46.55
N LEU A 24 35.20 -1.54 -47.76
CA LEU A 24 36.25 -1.68 -48.77
C LEU A 24 37.22 -0.51 -48.63
N LEU A 25 38.44 -0.80 -48.22
CA LEU A 25 39.55 0.15 -48.32
C LEU A 25 40.22 -0.03 -49.67
N THR A 26 39.98 0.91 -50.59
CA THR A 26 40.64 0.92 -51.90
C THR A 26 41.78 1.93 -51.89
N VAL A 27 42.98 1.47 -52.21
CA VAL A 27 44.17 2.32 -52.40
C VAL A 27 44.44 2.44 -53.89
N TRP A 28 44.47 3.67 -54.38
CA TRP A 28 44.87 4.00 -55.74
C TRP A 28 46.27 4.63 -55.71
N MET A 29 47.19 4.08 -56.49
CA MET A 29 48.53 4.62 -56.68
C MET A 29 48.69 4.99 -58.14
N TRP A 30 49.22 6.19 -58.38
CA TRP A 30 49.50 6.71 -59.72
C TRP A 30 51.00 6.96 -59.81
N ASP A 31 51.67 6.39 -60.81
CA ASP A 31 53.01 6.86 -61.17
C ASP A 31 52.91 7.99 -62.21
N ASN A 32 53.91 8.85 -62.30
CA ASN A 32 53.95 9.94 -63.30
C ASN A 32 54.02 9.43 -64.77
N ALA A 33 53.88 8.13 -65.02
CA ALA A 33 54.05 7.46 -66.30
C ALA A 33 52.91 6.45 -66.56
N THR A 34 51.68 6.96 -66.66
CA THR A 34 50.48 6.26 -67.19
C THR A 34 50.10 4.92 -66.56
N ARG A 35 50.79 4.46 -65.51
CA ARG A 35 50.50 3.19 -64.83
C ARG A 35 49.84 3.49 -63.49
N TRP A 36 48.69 2.87 -63.30
CA TRP A 36 47.98 2.89 -62.04
C TRP A 36 47.96 1.49 -61.44
N PHE A 37 48.12 1.44 -60.12
CA PHE A 37 47.91 0.24 -59.33
C PHE A 37 46.76 0.50 -58.37
N ALA A 38 45.79 -0.41 -58.33
CA ALA A 38 44.72 -0.40 -57.35
C ALA A 38 44.75 -1.69 -56.56
N GLY A 39 44.74 -1.58 -55.23
CA GLY A 39 44.59 -2.68 -54.30
C GLY A 39 43.42 -2.42 -53.37
N SER A 40 42.62 -3.44 -53.12
CA SER A 40 41.48 -3.35 -52.19
C SER A 40 41.65 -4.32 -51.03
N LEU A 41 41.45 -3.83 -49.81
CA LEU A 41 41.32 -4.64 -48.61
C LEU A 41 39.87 -4.60 -48.14
N ALA A 42 39.24 -5.77 -48.03
CA ALA A 42 37.95 -5.91 -47.38
C ALA A 42 38.16 -6.07 -45.87
N ILE A 43 37.59 -5.15 -45.10
CA ILE A 43 37.54 -5.24 -43.64
C ILE A 43 36.09 -5.48 -43.25
N GLU A 44 35.80 -6.64 -42.70
CA GLU A 44 34.46 -6.98 -42.23
C GLU A 44 34.23 -6.41 -40.84
N ARG A 45 33.20 -5.57 -40.70
CA ARG A 45 32.66 -5.21 -39.40
C ARG A 45 31.78 -6.33 -38.90
N ILE A 46 32.32 -7.14 -38.01
CA ILE A 46 31.56 -8.18 -37.32
C ILE A 46 30.52 -7.54 -36.39
N SER A 47 29.34 -8.14 -36.33
CA SER A 47 28.30 -7.75 -35.37
C SER A 47 28.80 -7.99 -33.95
N GLY A 48 29.04 -6.91 -33.22
CA GLY A 48 29.14 -6.92 -31.76
C GLY A 48 27.90 -6.20 -31.22
N ALA A 49 27.22 -6.78 -30.24
CA ALA A 49 25.98 -6.23 -29.69
C ALA A 49 26.15 -4.77 -29.20
N GLY A 50 25.85 -3.80 -30.07
CA GLY A 50 25.53 -2.41 -29.73
C GLY A 50 26.60 -1.55 -29.05
N ALA A 51 27.88 -1.95 -29.03
CA ALA A 51 28.94 -1.28 -28.27
C ALA A 51 30.00 -0.62 -29.18
N LEU A 52 30.19 0.69 -29.08
CA LEU A 52 31.21 1.48 -29.78
C LEU A 52 32.34 1.85 -28.81
N LEU A 53 33.57 1.42 -29.09
CA LEU A 53 34.75 1.90 -28.39
C LEU A 53 35.04 3.35 -28.81
N ILE A 54 34.93 4.29 -27.88
CA ILE A 54 35.12 5.73 -28.14
C ILE A 54 36.49 6.25 -27.67
N GLY A 55 37.25 5.44 -26.95
CA GLY A 55 38.60 5.78 -26.52
C GLY A 55 39.27 4.66 -25.73
N VAL A 56 40.60 4.65 -25.71
CA VAL A 56 41.43 3.75 -24.89
C VAL A 56 42.50 4.59 -24.20
N GLU A 57 42.63 4.45 -22.89
CA GLU A 57 43.72 5.03 -22.09
C GLU A 57 44.68 3.92 -21.67
N THR A 58 45.73 3.71 -22.47
CA THR A 58 46.68 2.61 -22.31
C THR A 58 47.58 2.74 -21.08
N ALA A 59 47.66 3.92 -20.48
CA ALA A 59 48.43 4.14 -19.25
C ALA A 59 47.69 3.66 -17.99
N ALA A 60 46.36 3.56 -18.07
CA ALA A 60 45.49 3.16 -16.97
C ALA A 60 44.80 1.81 -17.21
N ASP A 61 45.07 1.15 -18.35
CA ASP A 61 44.38 -0.06 -18.81
C ASP A 61 42.85 0.09 -18.89
N ILE A 62 42.35 1.27 -19.31
CA ILE A 62 40.92 1.58 -19.41
C ILE A 62 40.46 1.68 -20.87
N ALA A 63 39.31 1.09 -21.17
CA ALA A 63 38.59 1.23 -22.44
C ALA A 63 37.21 1.89 -22.24
N TYR A 64 36.92 2.94 -23.01
CA TYR A 64 35.64 3.66 -22.96
C TYR A 64 34.67 3.12 -24.01
N ILE A 65 33.64 2.42 -23.57
CA ILE A 65 32.69 1.74 -24.45
C ILE A 65 31.32 2.41 -24.34
N LYS A 66 30.82 2.96 -25.44
CA LYS A 66 29.46 3.49 -25.57
C LYS A 66 28.53 2.39 -26.07
N THR A 67 27.63 1.92 -25.22
CA THR A 67 26.64 0.92 -25.60
C THR A 67 25.27 1.55 -25.87
N LYS A 68 24.48 0.94 -26.76
CA LYS A 68 23.02 1.18 -26.79
C LYS A 68 22.39 0.27 -25.73
N VAL A 69 22.15 0.82 -24.55
CA VAL A 69 21.36 0.13 -23.52
C VAL A 69 19.91 0.53 -23.70
N ASP A 70 19.05 -0.44 -24.01
CA ASP A 70 17.62 -0.22 -24.10
C ASP A 70 16.98 -0.35 -22.70
N THR A 71 16.87 -1.58 -22.19
CA THR A 71 16.37 -1.86 -20.84
C THR A 71 17.41 -2.63 -20.04
N ILE A 72 17.67 -2.20 -18.80
CA ILE A 72 18.48 -2.96 -17.83
C ILE A 72 17.52 -3.74 -16.92
N THR A 73 17.50 -5.06 -17.07
CA THR A 73 16.72 -5.94 -16.19
C THR A 73 17.60 -6.43 -15.04
N THR A 74 17.20 -6.15 -13.81
CA THR A 74 17.86 -6.65 -12.58
C THR A 74 16.81 -7.20 -11.62
N LYS A 75 17.20 -8.10 -10.72
CA LYS A 75 16.31 -8.54 -9.64
C LYS A 75 16.38 -7.56 -8.49
N LEU A 76 15.26 -7.36 -7.79
CA LEU A 76 15.21 -6.54 -6.57
C LEU A 76 16.16 -7.07 -5.48
N SER A 77 16.40 -8.38 -5.42
CA SER A 77 17.40 -9.00 -4.55
C SER A 77 18.82 -8.50 -4.80
N ASP A 78 19.16 -8.26 -6.07
CA ASP A 78 20.51 -7.84 -6.47
C ASP A 78 20.76 -6.38 -6.07
N LEU A 79 19.68 -5.61 -5.94
CA LEU A 79 19.70 -4.21 -5.52
C LEU A 79 19.61 -4.02 -3.99
N ASP A 80 19.62 -5.11 -3.20
CA ASP A 80 19.35 -5.10 -1.75
C ASP A 80 18.07 -4.31 -1.40
N ALA A 81 17.02 -4.51 -2.21
CA ALA A 81 15.79 -3.76 -2.11
C ALA A 81 15.07 -4.05 -0.78
N LYS A 82 14.65 -2.99 -0.09
CA LYS A 82 13.89 -3.06 1.18
C LYS A 82 12.71 -2.11 1.13
N ILE A 83 11.54 -2.55 1.58
CA ILE A 83 10.41 -1.64 1.73
C ILE A 83 10.60 -0.86 3.03
N VAL A 84 10.53 0.47 2.94
CA VAL A 84 10.71 1.37 4.10
C VAL A 84 9.42 2.04 4.52
N ALA A 85 8.45 2.19 3.62
CA ALA A 85 7.15 2.75 3.92
C ALA A 85 6.10 2.29 2.90
N ILE A 86 4.83 2.31 3.32
CA ILE A 86 3.67 2.18 2.44
C ILE A 86 2.77 3.38 2.69
N LYS A 87 2.30 4.00 1.61
CA LYS A 87 1.34 5.11 1.67
C LYS A 87 0.36 5.02 0.51
N ASP A 88 -0.92 5.10 0.80
CA ASP A 88 -2.01 5.14 -0.18
C ASP A 88 -2.01 3.98 -1.21
N GLY A 89 -1.46 2.82 -0.84
CA GLY A 89 -1.30 1.67 -1.75
C GLY A 89 -0.04 1.66 -2.61
N VAL A 90 0.93 2.53 -2.31
CA VAL A 90 2.25 2.60 -2.95
C VAL A 90 3.33 2.27 -1.92
N ALA A 91 4.23 1.36 -2.28
CA ALA A 91 5.41 1.00 -1.51
C ALA A 91 6.59 1.90 -1.90
N VAL A 92 7.26 2.44 -0.90
CA VAL A 92 8.56 3.11 -1.03
C VAL A 92 9.64 2.06 -0.78
N ILE A 93 10.46 1.83 -1.79
CA ILE A 93 11.49 0.80 -1.82
C ILE A 93 12.84 1.48 -1.85
N ASP A 94 13.63 1.25 -0.82
CA ASP A 94 15.03 1.69 -0.78
C ASP A 94 15.90 0.62 -1.45
N THR A 95 16.84 1.05 -2.29
CA THR A 95 17.73 0.16 -3.03
C THR A 95 19.13 0.78 -3.11
N LYS A 96 20.13 -0.01 -3.48
CA LYS A 96 21.50 0.50 -3.74
C LYS A 96 21.58 1.57 -4.83
N LEU A 97 20.58 1.68 -5.69
CA LEU A 97 20.50 2.69 -6.76
C LEU A 97 19.70 3.93 -6.36
N GLY A 98 19.16 3.94 -5.14
CA GLY A 98 18.31 5.00 -4.60
C GLY A 98 16.88 4.53 -4.33
N THR A 99 16.01 5.51 -4.07
CA THR A 99 14.61 5.26 -3.71
C THR A 99 13.75 5.05 -4.97
N MET A 100 12.94 4.01 -4.94
CA MET A 100 11.96 3.66 -5.97
C MET A 100 10.57 3.59 -5.37
N THR A 101 9.54 3.74 -6.21
CA THR A 101 8.15 3.53 -5.80
C THR A 101 7.50 2.48 -6.68
N ALA A 102 6.74 1.58 -6.08
CA ALA A 102 5.96 0.59 -6.80
C ALA A 102 4.56 0.48 -6.20
N THR A 103 3.55 0.21 -7.02
CA THR A 103 2.23 -0.14 -6.50
C THR A 103 2.31 -1.46 -5.75
N LEU A 104 1.46 -1.62 -4.73
CA LEU A 104 1.43 -2.88 -3.97
C LEU A 104 1.13 -4.10 -4.87
N SER A 105 0.33 -3.93 -5.92
CA SER A 105 0.09 -4.96 -6.93
C SER A 105 1.36 -5.32 -7.72
N ALA A 106 2.21 -4.35 -8.09
CA ALA A 106 3.43 -4.61 -8.85
C ALA A 106 4.48 -5.42 -8.08
N ILE A 107 4.42 -5.40 -6.75
CA ILE A 107 5.33 -6.17 -5.87
C ILE A 107 4.65 -7.41 -5.27
N ASN A 108 3.53 -7.87 -5.84
CA ASN A 108 2.76 -9.02 -5.35
C ASN A 108 2.47 -8.95 -3.85
N ALA A 109 2.08 -7.78 -3.36
CA ALA A 109 1.75 -7.59 -1.96
C ALA A 109 0.46 -8.33 -1.59
N THR A 110 0.50 -9.05 -0.48
CA THR A 110 -0.65 -9.73 0.10
C THR A 110 -0.79 -9.35 1.57
N LEU A 111 -2.02 -9.00 1.97
CA LEU A 111 -2.34 -8.78 3.38
C LEU A 111 -2.47 -10.12 4.07
N THR A 112 -1.60 -10.40 5.05
CA THR A 112 -1.59 -11.70 5.72
C THR A 112 -2.22 -11.65 7.11
N GLN A 113 -2.07 -10.53 7.82
CA GLN A 113 -2.62 -10.42 9.18
C GLN A 113 -2.83 -8.96 9.59
N LEU A 114 -3.78 -8.74 10.51
CA LEU A 114 -3.86 -7.53 11.31
C LEU A 114 -3.21 -7.76 12.67
N ILE A 115 -2.44 -6.77 13.12
CA ILE A 115 -1.70 -6.79 14.38
C ILE A 115 -2.03 -5.51 15.14
N VAL A 116 -2.31 -5.63 16.43
CA VAL A 116 -2.46 -4.46 17.31
C VAL A 116 -1.07 -4.03 17.77
N GLY A 117 -0.69 -2.80 17.41
CA GLY A 117 0.58 -2.20 17.81
C GLY A 117 0.61 -1.82 19.28
N THR A 118 1.81 -1.51 19.79
CA THR A 118 2.04 -1.16 21.20
C THR A 118 1.33 0.11 21.66
N LYS A 119 0.97 0.99 20.72
CA LYS A 119 0.19 2.22 20.97
C LYS A 119 -1.32 2.02 20.78
N GLY A 120 -1.74 0.79 20.52
CA GLY A 120 -3.12 0.44 20.19
C GLY A 120 -3.45 0.57 18.72
N ASP A 121 -2.63 1.17 17.87
CA ASP A 121 -2.91 1.29 16.43
C ASP A 121 -3.01 -0.07 15.73
N ILE A 122 -3.92 -0.21 14.77
CA ILE A 122 -3.99 -1.43 13.94
C ILE A 122 -2.99 -1.32 12.80
N LEU A 123 -2.11 -2.30 12.74
CA LEU A 123 -1.10 -2.47 11.71
C LEU A 123 -1.48 -3.65 10.82
N ALA A 124 -1.23 -3.50 9.53
CA ALA A 124 -1.31 -4.58 8.55
C ALA A 124 0.06 -5.21 8.35
N LYS A 125 0.16 -6.52 8.52
CA LYS A 125 1.30 -7.31 8.08
C LYS A 125 1.12 -7.66 6.61
N ILE A 126 2.08 -7.24 5.80
CA ILE A 126 2.01 -7.34 4.34
C ILE A 126 3.24 -8.12 3.88
N ASP A 127 3.00 -9.22 3.18
CA ASP A 127 4.06 -9.99 2.53
C ASP A 127 4.14 -9.58 1.06
N THR A 128 5.35 -9.31 0.59
CA THR A 128 5.62 -8.84 -0.79
C THR A 128 6.78 -9.63 -1.40
N ALA A 129 6.99 -9.48 -2.70
CA ALA A 129 8.16 -10.04 -3.39
C ALA A 129 9.50 -9.46 -2.89
N VAL A 130 9.48 -8.33 -2.17
CA VAL A 130 10.67 -7.64 -1.62
C VAL A 130 10.90 -7.97 -0.15
N GLY A 131 9.90 -8.56 0.52
CA GLY A 131 9.94 -8.91 1.94
C GLY A 131 8.65 -8.56 2.68
N THR A 132 8.65 -8.82 3.98
CA THR A 132 7.53 -8.51 4.88
C THR A 132 7.68 -7.10 5.45
N ILE A 133 6.58 -6.34 5.48
CA ILE A 133 6.51 -5.04 6.13
C ILE A 133 5.23 -4.90 6.96
N THR A 134 5.28 -4.06 7.99
CA THR A 134 4.09 -3.58 8.70
C THR A 134 3.75 -2.16 8.28
N ALA A 135 2.50 -1.92 7.88
CA ALA A 135 2.00 -0.61 7.50
C ALA A 135 0.81 -0.23 8.39
N LYS A 136 0.50 1.06 8.48
CA LYS A 136 -0.75 1.46 9.14
C LYS A 136 -1.91 0.96 8.31
N PHE A 137 -2.92 0.44 8.99
CA PHE A 137 -4.10 -0.07 8.29
C PHE A 137 -4.86 1.03 7.52
N SER A 138 -4.81 2.26 8.01
CA SER A 138 -5.36 3.45 7.34
C SER A 138 -4.78 3.69 5.95
N ASP A 139 -3.53 3.27 5.69
CA ASP A 139 -2.82 3.55 4.44
C ASP A 139 -3.22 2.57 3.32
N LEU A 140 -4.06 1.57 3.63
CA LEU A 140 -4.52 0.52 2.72
C LEU A 140 -5.93 0.75 2.17
N ASP A 141 -6.56 1.88 2.49
CA ASP A 141 -7.93 2.22 2.06
C ASP A 141 -8.92 1.10 2.40
N ALA A 142 -8.92 0.73 3.68
CA ALA A 142 -9.67 -0.39 4.19
C ALA A 142 -11.16 -0.07 4.36
N LYS A 143 -12.02 -1.00 3.94
CA LYS A 143 -13.49 -0.89 4.09
C LYS A 143 -14.09 -2.19 4.62
N ILE A 144 -14.96 -2.06 5.61
CA ILE A 144 -15.75 -3.19 6.11
C ILE A 144 -16.78 -3.59 5.06
N THR A 145 -16.71 -4.83 4.58
CA THR A 145 -17.59 -5.36 3.53
C THR A 145 -18.60 -6.36 4.06
N LYS A 146 -18.28 -7.09 5.13
CA LYS A 146 -19.18 -8.06 5.73
C LYS A 146 -19.01 -8.14 7.24
N VAL A 147 -20.11 -8.31 7.95
CA VAL A 147 -20.14 -8.54 9.39
C VAL A 147 -21.07 -9.71 9.70
N SER A 148 -20.62 -10.63 10.55
CA SER A 148 -21.42 -11.76 11.01
C SER A 148 -21.12 -12.06 12.49
N GLY A 149 -21.98 -11.56 13.36
CA GLY A 149 -21.77 -11.66 14.81
C GLY A 149 -20.57 -10.84 15.24
N ASP A 150 -19.51 -11.52 15.70
CA ASP A 150 -18.25 -10.91 16.15
C ASP A 150 -17.18 -10.85 15.05
N LEU A 151 -17.40 -11.55 13.92
CA LEU A 151 -16.48 -11.62 12.79
C LEU A 151 -16.75 -10.51 11.78
N VAL A 152 -15.68 -9.88 11.31
CA VAL A 152 -15.69 -8.77 10.35
C VAL A 152 -14.75 -9.10 9.20
N THR A 153 -15.26 -9.06 7.98
CA THR A 153 -14.44 -9.09 6.76
C THR A 153 -14.20 -7.65 6.30
N ILE A 154 -12.92 -7.33 6.12
CA ILE A 154 -12.45 -6.03 5.69
C ILE A 154 -11.75 -6.21 4.35
N SER A 155 -12.17 -5.43 3.35
CA SER A 155 -11.51 -5.39 2.06
C SER A 155 -10.53 -4.22 2.02
N THR A 156 -9.36 -4.47 1.46
CA THR A 156 -8.29 -3.47 1.27
C THR A 156 -7.79 -3.52 -0.16
N LYS A 157 -6.97 -2.54 -0.57
CA LYS A 157 -6.33 -2.54 -1.91
C LYS A 157 -5.49 -3.78 -2.24
N ILE A 158 -5.10 -4.56 -1.22
CA ILE A 158 -4.21 -5.72 -1.35
C ILE A 158 -4.86 -7.04 -0.93
N GLY A 159 -6.18 -7.04 -0.73
CA GLY A 159 -6.95 -8.23 -0.43
C GLY A 159 -7.87 -8.09 0.78
N ASP A 160 -8.60 -9.16 1.04
CA ASP A 160 -9.54 -9.25 2.14
C ASP A 160 -8.88 -9.88 3.37
N VAL A 161 -9.22 -9.38 4.54
CA VAL A 161 -8.83 -9.97 5.83
C VAL A 161 -10.07 -10.13 6.70
N THR A 162 -10.11 -11.23 7.46
CA THR A 162 -11.16 -11.46 8.45
C THR A 162 -10.57 -11.28 9.84
N THR A 163 -11.25 -10.48 10.67
CA THR A 163 -10.83 -10.12 12.03
C THR A 163 -12.05 -10.07 12.95
N THR A 164 -11.85 -9.86 14.24
CA THR A 164 -12.97 -9.68 15.17
C THR A 164 -13.29 -8.19 15.43
N LEU A 165 -14.50 -7.92 15.91
CA LEU A 165 -14.92 -6.59 16.38
C LEU A 165 -14.02 -6.06 17.52
N GLY A 166 -13.50 -6.97 18.35
CA GLY A 166 -12.57 -6.61 19.42
C GLY A 166 -11.25 -6.09 18.89
N ASP A 167 -10.72 -6.74 17.84
CA ASP A 167 -9.45 -6.36 17.21
C ASP A 167 -9.54 -4.98 16.53
N ILE A 168 -10.72 -4.62 16.01
CA ILE A 168 -10.98 -3.30 15.40
C ILE A 168 -11.50 -2.23 16.37
N LYS A 169 -11.45 -2.52 17.68
CA LYS A 169 -11.94 -1.67 18.77
C LYS A 169 -13.35 -1.11 18.52
N ALA A 170 -14.25 -1.96 18.04
CA ALA A 170 -15.62 -1.55 17.77
C ALA A 170 -16.31 -1.13 19.08
N LYS A 171 -16.66 0.15 19.19
CA LYS A 171 -17.33 0.72 20.35
C LYS A 171 -18.60 1.47 19.95
N VAL A 172 -19.70 1.18 20.64
CA VAL A 172 -20.93 1.97 20.50
C VAL A 172 -20.70 3.34 21.13
N VAL A 173 -20.80 4.39 20.34
CA VAL A 173 -20.60 5.79 20.78
C VAL A 173 -21.91 6.53 20.99
N ALA A 174 -22.96 6.16 20.28
CA ALA A 174 -24.29 6.77 20.41
C ALA A 174 -25.40 5.80 20.01
N ILE A 175 -26.53 5.89 20.70
CA ILE A 175 -27.79 5.26 20.30
C ILE A 175 -28.85 6.34 20.31
N ASP A 176 -29.45 6.62 19.14
CA ASP A 176 -30.55 7.57 18.99
C ASP A 176 -31.77 6.83 18.43
N GLY A 177 -32.79 6.65 19.29
CA GLY A 177 -33.93 5.78 19.01
C GLY A 177 -33.50 4.34 18.70
N SER A 178 -33.74 3.92 17.45
CA SER A 178 -33.38 2.58 16.95
C SER A 178 -32.04 2.55 16.21
N VAL A 179 -31.33 3.66 16.06
CA VAL A 179 -30.06 3.73 15.30
C VAL A 179 -28.88 3.73 16.26
N ALA A 180 -27.96 2.78 16.10
CA ALA A 180 -26.69 2.73 16.78
C ALA A 180 -25.56 3.24 15.88
N THR A 181 -24.71 4.10 16.43
CA THR A 181 -23.46 4.53 15.82
C THR A 181 -22.31 3.84 16.52
N ILE A 182 -21.54 3.06 15.77
CA ILE A 182 -20.38 2.30 16.23
C ILE A 182 -19.14 2.93 15.59
N ASN A 183 -18.17 3.30 16.41
CA ASN A 183 -16.87 3.72 15.92
C ASN A 183 -15.92 2.53 15.91
N THR A 184 -15.19 2.35 14.81
CA THR A 184 -14.14 1.35 14.67
C THR A 184 -12.88 2.02 14.12
N ASP A 185 -11.73 1.38 14.27
CA ASP A 185 -10.48 1.86 13.67
C ASP A 185 -10.50 1.84 12.12
N VAL A 186 -11.51 1.21 11.52
CA VAL A 186 -11.74 1.14 10.06
C VAL A 186 -12.83 2.12 9.60
N GLY A 187 -13.38 2.92 10.54
CA GLY A 187 -14.40 3.92 10.27
C GLY A 187 -15.68 3.73 11.09
N VAL A 188 -16.70 4.52 10.74
CA VAL A 188 -17.97 4.57 11.47
C VAL A 188 -18.97 3.63 10.80
N ILE A 189 -19.57 2.74 11.60
CA ILE A 189 -20.68 1.88 11.19
C ILE A 189 -21.97 2.42 11.82
N LYS A 190 -23.00 2.54 10.99
CA LYS A 190 -24.36 2.83 11.44
C LYS A 190 -25.24 1.62 11.16
N GLY A 191 -26.15 1.33 12.07
CA GLY A 191 -27.11 0.26 11.90
C GLY A 191 -28.29 0.38 12.83
N THR A 192 -29.30 -0.44 12.58
CA THR A 192 -30.53 -0.47 13.38
C THR A 192 -30.39 -1.52 14.48
N VAL A 193 -30.66 -1.13 15.73
CA VAL A 193 -30.68 -2.05 16.87
C VAL A 193 -31.89 -2.97 16.73
N SER A 194 -31.64 -4.26 16.51
CA SER A 194 -32.69 -5.27 16.37
C SER A 194 -33.04 -5.95 17.68
N LYS A 195 -32.07 -6.13 18.58
CA LYS A 195 -32.27 -6.78 19.90
C LYS A 195 -31.20 -6.29 20.87
N ILE A 196 -31.56 -6.11 22.14
CA ILE A 196 -30.62 -5.95 23.25
C ILE A 196 -30.85 -7.10 24.22
N ASP A 197 -29.79 -7.82 24.56
CA ASP A 197 -29.82 -8.97 25.47
C ASP A 197 -28.71 -8.80 26.51
N GLY A 198 -29.09 -8.36 27.71
CA GLY A 198 -28.15 -7.99 28.77
C GLY A 198 -27.17 -6.91 28.34
N THR A 199 -25.90 -7.28 28.20
CA THR A 199 -24.79 -6.40 27.81
C THR A 199 -24.42 -6.50 26.32
N THR A 200 -25.23 -7.17 25.49
CA THR A 200 -24.96 -7.34 24.05
C THR A 200 -26.10 -6.78 23.21
N ALA A 201 -25.77 -5.95 22.21
CA ALA A 201 -26.72 -5.47 21.20
C ALA A 201 -26.49 -6.19 19.86
N THR A 202 -27.59 -6.64 19.24
CA THR A 202 -27.62 -7.08 17.85
C THR A 202 -27.99 -5.90 16.96
N ILE A 203 -27.08 -5.49 16.09
CA ILE A 203 -27.22 -4.32 15.22
C ILE A 203 -27.20 -4.80 13.78
N LYS A 204 -28.26 -4.47 13.03
CA LYS A 204 -28.37 -4.77 11.61
C LYS A 204 -27.78 -3.63 10.81
N THR A 205 -26.76 -3.93 10.02
CA THR A 205 -26.05 -2.97 9.17
C THR A 205 -26.14 -3.40 7.71
N ASP A 206 -25.75 -2.53 6.78
CA ASP A 206 -25.67 -2.88 5.35
C ASP A 206 -24.65 -4.00 5.07
N ALA A 207 -23.65 -4.15 5.96
CA ALA A 207 -22.64 -5.20 5.88
C ALA A 207 -23.09 -6.53 6.54
N GLY A 208 -24.23 -6.54 7.24
CA GLY A 208 -24.76 -7.71 7.95
C GLY A 208 -25.10 -7.46 9.42
N ASP A 209 -25.37 -8.55 10.13
CA ASP A 209 -25.76 -8.51 11.54
C ASP A 209 -24.51 -8.55 12.44
N MET A 210 -24.41 -7.56 13.32
CA MET A 210 -23.29 -7.37 14.23
C MET A 210 -23.73 -7.61 15.68
N LYS A 211 -22.89 -8.27 16.48
CA LYS A 211 -23.07 -8.34 17.93
C LYS A 211 -22.01 -7.49 18.60
N VAL A 212 -22.43 -6.43 19.28
CA VAL A 212 -21.50 -5.52 19.97
C VAL A 212 -21.76 -5.59 21.46
N LYS A 213 -20.68 -5.74 22.24
CA LYS A 213 -20.76 -5.55 23.68
C LYS A 213 -20.95 -4.07 23.97
N LEU A 214 -21.97 -3.77 24.75
CA LEU A 214 -22.09 -2.45 25.35
C LEU A 214 -21.10 -2.42 26.51
N ASP A 215 -20.00 -1.69 26.36
CA ASP A 215 -19.31 -1.13 27.53
C ASP A 215 -20.31 -0.27 28.31
N GLU A 216 -20.00 0.08 29.56
CA GLU A 216 -20.79 0.93 30.47
C GLU A 216 -21.14 2.31 29.87
N LEU A 217 -21.92 2.34 28.79
CA LEU A 217 -22.51 3.50 28.19
C LEU A 217 -23.70 3.79 29.10
N SER A 218 -23.63 4.92 29.81
CA SER A 218 -24.69 5.44 30.68
C SER A 218 -26.04 5.11 30.05
N ARG A 219 -26.76 4.15 30.66
CA ARG A 219 -27.93 3.45 30.12
C ARG A 219 -28.78 4.39 29.27
N VAL A 220 -28.51 4.47 27.96
CA VAL A 220 -29.45 5.12 27.06
C VAL A 220 -30.60 4.14 27.03
N THR A 221 -31.71 4.64 27.53
CA THR A 221 -32.89 3.89 27.89
C THR A 221 -33.61 3.49 26.61
N VAL A 222 -33.08 2.50 25.90
CA VAL A 222 -33.76 1.89 24.77
C VAL A 222 -34.73 0.85 25.32
N GLY A 223 -36.00 1.23 25.39
CA GLY A 223 -37.10 0.29 25.58
C GLY A 223 -37.69 0.15 26.98
N VAL A 224 -37.78 1.22 27.79
CA VAL A 224 -38.93 1.26 28.72
C VAL A 224 -40.14 1.69 27.91
N PRO A 225 -41.14 0.80 27.72
CA PRO A 225 -42.39 1.22 27.12
C PRO A 225 -42.98 2.39 27.92
N LEU A 226 -43.67 3.30 27.23
CA LEU A 226 -44.19 4.56 27.79
C LEU A 226 -44.90 4.38 29.15
N PHE A 227 -45.50 3.21 29.37
CA PHE A 227 -46.19 2.87 30.61
C PHE A 227 -45.28 2.82 31.85
N ILE A 228 -43.98 2.50 31.75
CA ILE A 228 -43.10 2.48 32.95
C ILE A 228 -42.78 3.90 33.43
N TYR A 229 -42.60 4.86 32.51
CA TYR A 229 -42.50 6.28 32.89
C TYR A 229 -43.80 6.79 33.52
N VAL A 230 -44.95 6.38 32.98
CA VAL A 230 -46.26 6.72 33.56
C VAL A 230 -46.44 6.08 34.94
N ILE A 231 -46.07 4.81 35.14
CA ILE A 231 -46.17 4.10 36.43
C ILE A 231 -45.24 4.71 37.48
N THR A 232 -43.99 5.02 37.12
CA THR A 232 -43.03 5.65 38.04
C THR A 232 -43.47 7.07 38.42
N ALA A 233 -43.97 7.85 37.46
CA ALA A 233 -44.56 9.17 37.73
C ALA A 233 -45.80 9.09 38.63
N LEU A 234 -46.73 8.15 38.37
CA LEU A 234 -47.90 7.93 39.22
C LEU A 234 -47.51 7.45 40.63
N SER A 235 -46.49 6.60 40.77
CA SER A 235 -46.01 6.11 42.06
C SER A 235 -45.39 7.23 42.91
N LEU A 236 -44.61 8.13 42.29
CA LEU A 236 -44.07 9.32 42.95
C LEU A 236 -45.20 10.26 43.42
N ILE A 237 -46.22 10.48 42.60
CA ILE A 237 -47.40 11.28 42.97
C ILE A 237 -48.15 10.63 44.14
N ALA A 238 -48.36 9.30 44.11
CA ALA A 238 -49.01 8.57 45.19
C ALA A 238 -48.21 8.63 46.50
N ALA A 239 -46.87 8.53 46.44
CA ALA A 239 -46.01 8.68 47.61
C ALA A 239 -46.10 10.09 48.23
N ILE A 240 -46.16 11.14 47.40
CA ILE A 240 -46.37 12.52 47.87
C ILE A 240 -47.72 12.67 48.56
N PHE A 241 -48.80 12.11 47.98
CA PHE A 241 -50.12 12.13 48.62
C PHE A 241 -50.14 11.36 49.94
N ALA A 242 -49.46 10.22 50.04
CA ALA A 242 -49.34 9.48 51.29
C ALA A 242 -48.62 10.30 52.38
N ILE A 243 -47.52 10.99 52.04
CA ILE A 243 -46.80 11.86 52.97
C ILE A 243 -47.68 13.03 53.42
N ILE A 244 -48.37 13.69 52.48
CA ILE A 244 -49.29 14.80 52.80
C ILE A 244 -50.43 14.32 53.70
N ALA A 245 -50.99 13.14 53.45
CA ALA A 245 -52.04 12.56 54.29
C ALA A 245 -51.54 12.28 55.71
N VAL A 246 -50.35 11.68 55.85
CA VAL A 246 -49.74 11.43 57.16
C VAL A 246 -49.46 12.74 57.90
N VAL A 247 -48.91 13.75 57.23
CA VAL A 247 -48.64 15.07 57.82
C VAL A 247 -49.93 15.78 58.23
N MET A 248 -51.00 15.68 57.43
CA MET A 248 -52.31 16.24 57.79
C MET A 248 -52.95 15.52 58.99
N ILE A 249 -52.81 14.20 59.09
CA ILE A 249 -53.27 13.43 60.26
C ILE A 249 -52.47 13.81 61.50
N HIS A 250 -51.14 13.94 61.38
CA HIS A 250 -50.28 14.33 62.50
C HIS A 250 -50.52 15.76 62.97
N ARG A 251 -50.93 16.67 62.07
CA ARG A 251 -51.35 18.05 62.41
C ARG A 251 -52.75 18.16 63.01
N ARG A 252 -53.55 17.08 62.98
CA ARG A 252 -54.92 17.06 63.54
C ARG A 252 -55.03 16.32 64.88
N MET A 253 -53.93 15.84 65.45
CA MET A 253 -53.91 15.37 66.84
C MET A 253 -53.44 16.53 67.74
N PRO A 254 -54.35 17.24 68.44
CA PRO A 254 -53.93 18.05 69.58
C PRO A 254 -53.35 17.12 70.66
N ALA A 255 -52.29 17.58 71.33
CA ALA A 255 -51.70 16.92 72.50
C ALA A 255 -52.74 16.69 73.60
#